data_AF-A0A958XBT1-F1
#
_entry.id   AF-A0A958XBT1-F1
#
_cell.length_a   1.000
_cell.length_b   1.000
_cell.length_c   1.000
_cell.angle_alpha   90.00
_cell.angle_beta   90.00
_cell.angle_gamma   90.00
#
_symmetry.space_group_name_H-M   'P 1'
#
loop_
_entity.id
_entity.type
_entity.pdbx_description
1 polymer ?
#
loop_
_entity_poly.entity_id
_entity_poly.type
_entity_poly.pdbx_seq_one_letter_code
_entity_poly.pdbx_strand_id
1 'polypeptide(L)'
;NIANNALYIKAIEAGQVPFEQELLTSGQQYNEYVMTALRTMWGADEQKIREMGAPIAGHFLRAVEPYLKNGTVVYASGHYRLSKAGKLLADGIAADLFWVD
;
A
#
# COMPACT_ATOMS: atom_id res chain seq x y z
N ASN A 1 18.85 -1.54 -10.31
CA ASN A 1 19.12 -2.52 -11.38
C ASN A 1 20.60 -2.45 -11.76
N ILE A 2 21.47 -3.01 -10.91
CA ILE A 2 22.87 -3.33 -11.24
C ILE A 2 22.89 -4.85 -11.37
N ALA A 3 23.13 -5.33 -12.59
CA ALA A 3 23.06 -6.72 -12.96
C ALA A 3 24.12 -7.54 -12.22
N ASN A 4 23.67 -8.37 -11.27
CA ASN A 4 24.50 -9.40 -10.64
C ASN A 4 23.97 -10.80 -10.98
N ASN A 5 23.55 -10.97 -12.24
CA ASN A 5 23.05 -12.24 -12.78
C ASN A 5 24.08 -13.38 -12.63
N ALA A 6 25.38 -13.05 -12.60
CA ALA A 6 26.45 -14.03 -12.42
C ALA A 6 26.48 -14.66 -11.01
N LEU A 7 26.13 -13.90 -9.95
CA LEU A 7 25.96 -14.47 -8.61
C LEU A 7 24.70 -15.31 -8.52
N TYR A 8 23.63 -14.89 -9.21
CA TYR A 8 22.36 -15.59 -9.22
C TYR A 8 22.46 -16.98 -9.86
N ILE A 9 23.16 -17.10 -10.98
CA ILE A 9 23.39 -18.39 -11.68
C ILE A 9 24.21 -19.34 -10.80
N LYS A 10 25.29 -18.86 -10.18
CA LYS A 10 26.13 -19.68 -9.29
C LYS A 10 25.39 -20.17 -8.05
N ALA A 11 24.49 -19.34 -7.49
CA ALA A 11 23.72 -19.69 -6.31
C ALA A 11 22.65 -20.76 -6.62
N ILE A 12 21.99 -20.67 -7.78
CA ILE A 12 21.08 -21.71 -8.28
C ILE A 12 21.81 -23.03 -8.54
N GLU A 13 23.00 -23.00 -9.16
CA GLU A 13 23.83 -24.19 -9.40
C GLU A 13 24.35 -24.83 -8.10
N ALA A 14 24.52 -24.05 -7.04
CA ALA A 14 24.91 -24.53 -5.71
C ALA A 14 23.74 -25.04 -4.85
N GLY A 15 22.51 -25.06 -5.38
CA GLY A 15 21.29 -25.46 -4.64
C GLY A 15 20.88 -24.48 -3.55
N GLN A 16 21.49 -23.29 -3.51
CA GLN A 16 21.18 -22.22 -2.57
C GLN A 16 20.52 -21.09 -3.36
N VAL A 17 19.20 -21.13 -3.49
CA VAL A 17 18.45 -19.96 -4.01
C VAL A 17 18.70 -18.80 -3.03
N PRO A 18 19.34 -17.70 -3.46
CA PRO A 18 19.43 -16.52 -2.63
C PRO A 18 18.04 -15.87 -2.66
N PHE A 19 17.18 -16.31 -1.74
CA PHE A 19 15.93 -15.67 -1.43
C PHE A 19 16.21 -14.68 -0.30
N GLU A 20 16.14 -13.38 -0.60
CA GLU A 20 15.93 -12.38 0.43
C GLU A 20 14.45 -12.42 0.81
N GLN A 21 14.17 -12.91 2.01
CA GLN A 21 12.88 -12.67 2.64
C GLN A 21 12.84 -11.19 3.00
N GLU A 22 12.24 -10.34 2.16
CA GLU A 22 11.89 -8.99 2.57
C GLU A 22 10.94 -9.09 3.76
N LEU A 23 11.48 -8.94 4.97
CA LEU A 23 10.69 -8.87 6.18
C LEU A 23 10.05 -7.48 6.21
N LEU A 24 8.98 -7.30 5.44
CA LEU A 24 8.27 -6.03 5.37
C LEU A 24 7.74 -5.69 6.76
N THR A 25 8.15 -4.53 7.28
CA THR A 25 7.58 -3.94 8.49
C THR A 25 6.08 -3.72 8.31
N SER A 26 5.32 -3.62 9.40
CA SER A 26 3.87 -3.36 9.33
C SER A 26 3.54 -2.09 8.56
N GLY A 27 4.40 -1.06 8.61
CA GLY A 27 4.29 0.16 7.81
C GLY A 27 4.50 -0.06 6.31
N GLN A 28 5.49 -0.87 5.93
CA GLN A 28 5.72 -1.22 4.51
C GLN A 28 4.57 -2.06 3.93
N GLN A 29 4.05 -3.02 4.70
CA GLN A 29 2.88 -3.82 4.28
C GLN A 29 1.64 -2.94 4.11
N TYR A 30 1.46 -1.96 4.98
CA TYR A 30 0.39 -0.96 4.86
C TYR A 30 0.56 -0.09 3.62
N ASN A 31 1.75 0.43 3.35
CA ASN A 31 2.00 1.29 2.17
C ASN A 31 1.70 0.52 0.88
N GLU A 32 2.22 -0.70 0.73
CA GLU A 32 1.93 -1.56 -0.43
C GLU A 32 0.43 -1.84 -0.59
N TYR A 33 -0.25 -2.11 0.53
CA TYR A 33 -1.69 -2.32 0.53
C TYR A 33 -2.46 -1.09 0.05
N VAL A 34 -2.20 0.10 0.60
CA VAL A 34 -2.86 1.35 0.21
C VAL A 34 -2.63 1.63 -1.28
N MET A 35 -1.37 1.50 -1.72
CA MET A 35 -0.96 1.78 -3.08
C MET A 35 -1.64 0.86 -4.11
N THR A 36 -1.87 -0.40 -3.74
CA THR A 36 -2.58 -1.37 -4.58
C THR A 36 -4.09 -1.18 -4.51
N ALA A 37 -4.64 -1.15 -3.29
CA ALA A 37 -6.08 -1.19 -3.05
C ALA A 37 -6.81 0.01 -3.68
N LEU A 38 -6.24 1.23 -3.56
CA LEU A 38 -6.83 2.44 -4.13
C LEU A 38 -6.81 2.48 -5.66
N ARG A 39 -5.86 1.80 -6.30
CA ARG A 39 -5.83 1.66 -7.78
C ARG A 39 -6.84 0.64 -8.30
N THR A 40 -7.36 -0.24 -7.45
CA THR A 40 -8.41 -1.18 -7.82
C THR A 40 -9.83 -0.57 -7.70
N MET A 41 -10.80 -1.19 -8.36
CA MET A 41 -12.21 -0.79 -8.22
C MET A 41 -12.79 -1.06 -6.82
N TRP A 42 -12.18 -1.94 -6.03
CA TRP A 42 -12.65 -2.34 -4.71
C TRP A 42 -12.37 -1.28 -3.66
N GLY A 43 -11.25 -0.57 -3.80
CA GLY A 43 -10.76 0.39 -2.82
C GLY A 43 -10.11 -0.28 -1.60
N ALA A 44 -9.74 0.54 -0.62
CA ALA A 44 -9.17 0.07 0.63
C ALA A 44 -10.27 -0.34 1.61
N ASP A 45 -10.26 -1.61 2.02
CA ASP A 45 -11.10 -2.18 3.08
C ASP A 45 -10.68 -1.65 4.46
N GLU A 46 -11.65 -1.14 5.21
CA GLU A 46 -11.45 -0.59 6.55
C GLU A 46 -11.06 -1.65 7.59
N GLN A 47 -11.69 -2.84 7.56
CA GLN A 47 -11.38 -3.91 8.49
C GLN A 47 -9.93 -4.36 8.32
N LYS A 48 -9.47 -4.50 7.07
CA LYS A 48 -8.09 -4.86 6.78
C LYS A 48 -7.08 -3.83 7.29
N ILE A 49 -7.40 -2.54 7.22
CA ILE A 49 -6.57 -1.48 7.81
C ILE A 49 -6.55 -1.59 9.33
N ARG A 50 -7.69 -1.88 9.96
CA ARG A 50 -7.80 -2.06 11.42
C ARG A 50 -6.99 -3.26 11.92
N GLU A 51 -6.97 -4.35 11.15
CA GLU A 51 -6.18 -5.56 11.45
C GLU A 51 -4.66 -5.31 11.44
N MET A 52 -4.18 -4.27 10.73
CA MET A 52 -2.76 -3.85 10.74
C MET A 52 -2.36 -3.13 12.03
N GLY A 53 -3.32 -2.74 12.88
CA GLY A 53 -3.08 -2.16 14.19
C GLY A 53 -3.66 -0.75 14.38
N ALA A 54 -3.96 -0.42 15.63
CA ALA A 54 -4.59 0.85 16.00
C ALA A 54 -3.81 2.12 15.55
N PRO A 55 -2.46 2.17 15.63
CA PRO A 55 -1.71 3.33 15.15
C PRO A 55 -1.90 3.57 13.65
N ILE A 56 -1.78 2.52 12.83
CA ILE A 56 -1.94 2.57 11.37
C ILE A 56 -3.36 2.97 10.98
N ALA A 57 -4.37 2.37 11.62
CA ALA A 57 -5.75 2.74 11.38
C ALA A 57 -6.04 4.21 11.73
N GLY A 58 -5.51 4.68 12.87
CA GLY A 58 -5.62 6.09 13.26
C GLY A 58 -4.92 7.04 12.28
N HIS A 59 -3.76 6.64 11.76
CA HIS A 59 -3.04 7.38 10.71
C HIS A 59 -3.88 7.48 9.43
N PHE A 60 -4.33 6.34 8.89
CA PHE A 60 -5.13 6.30 7.67
C PHE A 60 -6.37 7.19 7.78
N LEU A 61 -7.12 7.11 8.88
CA LEU A 61 -8.34 7.90 9.07
C LEU A 61 -8.05 9.40 9.07
N ARG A 62 -6.95 9.84 9.66
CA ARG A 62 -6.53 11.27 9.63
C ARG A 62 -6.09 11.68 8.23
N ALA A 63 -5.28 10.86 7.58
CA ALA A 63 -4.72 11.16 6.26
C ALA A 63 -5.79 11.13 5.15
N VAL A 64 -6.82 10.28 5.25
CA VAL A 64 -7.90 10.17 4.24
C VAL A 64 -8.97 11.25 4.37
N GLU A 65 -9.12 11.87 5.55
CA GLU A 65 -10.18 12.83 5.86
C GLU A 65 -10.26 14.01 4.86
N PRO A 66 -9.16 14.66 4.44
CA PRO A 66 -9.21 15.74 3.45
C PRO A 66 -9.78 15.28 2.11
N TYR A 67 -9.48 14.05 1.70
CA TYR A 67 -9.95 13.47 0.43
C TYR A 67 -11.41 13.02 0.49
N LEU A 68 -11.89 12.64 1.67
CA LEU A 68 -13.33 12.46 1.91
C LEU A 68 -14.07 13.79 1.81
N LYS A 69 -13.54 14.84 2.45
CA LYS A 69 -14.15 16.19 2.46
C LYS A 69 -14.21 16.81 1.06
N ASN A 70 -13.19 16.60 0.23
CA ASN A 70 -13.15 17.12 -1.14
C ASN A 70 -13.79 16.19 -2.19
N GLY A 71 -14.28 15.01 -1.78
CA GLY A 71 -14.97 14.05 -2.65
C GLY A 71 -14.07 13.28 -3.64
N THR A 72 -12.74 13.35 -3.50
CA THR A 72 -11.82 12.52 -4.30
C THR A 72 -11.76 11.09 -3.80
N VAL A 73 -12.03 10.86 -2.51
CA VAL A 73 -12.30 9.55 -1.92
C VAL A 73 -13.76 9.51 -1.46
N VAL A 74 -14.41 8.37 -1.66
CA VAL A 74 -15.74 8.06 -1.15
C VAL A 74 -15.68 6.83 -0.25
N TYR A 75 -16.37 6.89 0.88
CA TYR A 75 -16.51 5.75 1.78
C TYR A 75 -17.89 5.10 1.59
N ALA A 76 -17.91 3.81 1.24
CA ALA A 76 -19.14 3.05 1.04
C ALA A 76 -18.93 1.58 1.41
N SER A 77 -19.85 1.01 2.18
CA SER A 77 -19.86 -0.41 2.56
C SER A 77 -18.52 -0.89 3.15
N GLY A 78 -17.89 -0.10 4.03
CA GLY A 78 -16.61 -0.46 4.64
C GLY A 78 -15.37 -0.23 3.76
N HIS A 79 -15.53 0.39 2.58
CA HIS A 79 -14.44 0.59 1.63
C HIS A 79 -14.22 2.06 1.30
N TYR A 80 -12.96 2.48 1.27
CA TYR A 80 -12.51 3.78 0.77
C TYR A 80 -12.14 3.66 -0.71
N ARG A 81 -12.91 4.29 -1.58
CA ARG A 81 -12.78 4.19 -3.04
C ARG A 81 -12.49 5.55 -3.66
N LEU A 82 -11.66 5.58 -4.69
CA LEU A 82 -11.46 6.78 -5.47
C LEU A 82 -12.72 7.09 -6.29
N SER A 83 -13.17 8.34 -6.24
CA SER A 83 -14.17 8.85 -7.15
C SER A 83 -13.60 8.95 -8.57
N LYS A 84 -14.44 9.27 -9.56
CA LYS A 84 -13.96 9.45 -10.94
C LYS A 84 -12.86 10.52 -11.05
N ALA A 85 -12.97 11.59 -10.26
CA ALA A 85 -11.94 12.62 -10.17
C ALA A 85 -10.72 12.14 -9.38
N GLY A 86 -10.93 11.44 -8.26
CA GLY A 86 -9.83 10.90 -7.43
C GLY A 86 -8.95 9.90 -8.18
N LYS A 87 -9.49 9.14 -9.13
CA LYS A 87 -8.71 8.21 -9.97
C LYS A 87 -7.62 8.90 -10.78
N LEU A 88 -7.79 10.17 -11.17
CA LEU A 88 -6.76 10.95 -11.86
C LEU A 88 -5.62 11.37 -10.93
N LEU A 89 -5.84 11.31 -9.62
CA LEU A 89 -4.93 11.70 -8.56
C LEU A 89 -4.48 10.49 -7.72
N ALA A 90 -4.72 9.27 -8.20
CA ALA A 90 -4.58 8.05 -7.41
C ALA A 90 -3.19 7.91 -6.76
N ASP A 91 -2.13 8.21 -7.51
CA ASP A 91 -0.75 8.10 -7.03
C ASP A 91 -0.43 9.16 -5.96
N GLY A 92 -0.92 10.39 -6.14
CA GLY A 92 -0.74 11.45 -5.14
C GLY A 92 -1.51 11.17 -3.85
N ILE A 93 -2.78 10.76 -3.98
CA ILE A 93 -3.61 10.38 -2.83
C ILE A 93 -2.99 9.19 -2.09
N ALA A 94 -2.50 8.18 -2.80
CA ALA A 94 -1.84 7.03 -2.18
C ALA A 94 -0.56 7.45 -1.44
N ALA A 95 0.29 8.28 -2.05
CA ALA A 95 1.53 8.76 -1.44
C ALA A 95 1.25 9.57 -0.16
N ASP A 96 0.24 10.44 -0.17
CA ASP A 96 -0.16 11.23 1.01
C ASP A 96 -0.76 10.36 2.14
N LEU A 97 -1.25 9.16 1.81
CA LEU A 97 -1.75 8.18 2.77
C LEU A 97 -0.66 7.26 3.32
N PHE A 98 0.58 7.33 2.83
CA PHE A 98 1.64 6.45 3.30
C PHE A 98 2.06 6.73 4.73
N TRP A 99 2.32 5.65 5.45
CA TRP A 99 2.95 5.66 6.75
C TRP A 99 4.43 6.00 6.58
N VAL A 100 4.86 7.03 7.31
CA VAL A 100 6.26 7.45 7.41
C VAL A 100 6.62 7.36 8.89
N ASP A 101 7.60 6.52 9.21
CA ASP A 101 8.15 6.37 10.58
C ASP A 101 8.87 7.63 11.06
#